data_AF-A0A2E3ZGI7-F1
#
_entry.id   AF-A0A2E3ZGI7-F1
#
_cell.length_a   1.000
_cell.length_b   1.000
_cell.length_c   1.000
_cell.angle_alpha   90.00
_cell.angle_beta   90.00
_cell.angle_gamma   90.00
#
_symmetry.space_group_name_H-M   'P 1'
#
loop_
_entity.id
_entity.type
_entity.pdbx_description
1 polymer ?
#
loop_
_entity_poly.entity_id
_entity_poly.type
_entity_poly.pdbx_seq_one_letter_code
_entity_poly.pdbx_strand_id
1 'polypeptide(L)'
;MRRVSTTILVIVCLMMVPYNGIENTSAASGTVHQGAVEHTLFFIGDAGDSTGSFTPSKTLLTNLQELKIESEGAASRTELYTFEQTIGADGIIPSGTWTHRINYVVEGASTAGGNWSTEIIIGGTSFTDGGFAFGGRGGTYDIPVEIDEIQVNQGDTLKLIFYLEGGVIWNSPDDNSEMFLTWGSPSSDAGLIMNSPLVTIDMLEPNADGDVVYLPIRLHSDYAAELADLQNMEAKMNGIIMDDVPYISTTTTGVEIVYPWSVPAGSNSGTYTMNFTLQPQDGVSIQVQISHQIELDGSESGGSGWNFGSEPARTGGSTLNYDLDLRQSGDRLERVSTLDIDGAVTVWMRWGLDNIGNDTLDSTSWWREISSGKSSLIDSEIQDGEISDAEIQVLENHLISSPQHLADFLDRGLALDSTAVLGATPFDIEGAIDVDIDLKDSYEIKSSPLQIRIQSATILDAGEITMIESFVRSQSKTYWTGVSLDARLSTNPTQGISGVYGDGIEYSYLRFGISENVHVSFDEDDIND
;
A
#
# COMPACT_ATOMS: atom_id res chain seq x y z
N MET A 1 52.27 41.46 -13.58
CA MET A 1 51.09 40.99 -12.83
C MET A 1 50.02 40.60 -13.84
N ARG A 2 49.93 39.31 -14.17
CA ARG A 2 48.98 38.74 -15.13
C ARG A 2 47.71 38.38 -14.37
N ARG A 3 46.57 38.92 -14.81
CA ARG A 3 45.24 38.45 -14.40
C ARG A 3 45.00 37.13 -15.14
N VAL A 4 44.78 36.05 -14.40
CA VAL A 4 44.39 34.74 -14.93
C VAL A 4 42.90 34.58 -14.64
N SER A 5 42.12 34.45 -15.73
CA SER A 5 40.74 34.02 -15.72
C SER A 5 40.61 32.64 -15.08
N THR A 6 39.59 32.45 -14.25
CA THR A 6 39.09 31.10 -13.92
C THR A 6 37.61 31.10 -14.24
N THR A 7 37.26 30.57 -15.41
CA THR A 7 35.89 30.24 -15.78
C THR A 7 35.59 28.88 -15.16
N ILE A 8 34.61 28.82 -14.26
CA ILE A 8 34.08 27.56 -13.72
C ILE A 8 33.06 27.05 -14.75
N LEU A 9 33.35 25.91 -15.35
CA LEU A 9 32.44 25.16 -16.20
C LEU A 9 31.64 24.22 -15.28
N VAL A 10 30.38 24.55 -15.01
CA VAL A 10 29.43 23.62 -14.38
C VAL A 10 28.85 22.75 -15.49
N ILE A 11 29.16 21.46 -15.46
CA ILE A 11 28.56 20.45 -16.32
C ILE A 11 27.25 20.03 -15.64
N VAL A 12 26.12 20.43 -16.25
CA VAL A 12 24.79 19.94 -15.90
C VAL A 12 24.57 18.66 -16.71
N CYS A 13 24.58 17.51 -16.03
CA CYS A 13 24.07 16.26 -16.61
C CYS A 13 22.54 16.33 -16.63
N LEU A 14 21.95 16.65 -17.80
CA LEU A 14 20.55 16.31 -18.06
C LEU A 14 20.46 14.79 -18.19
N MET A 15 19.82 14.13 -17.22
CA MET A 15 19.27 12.79 -17.45
C MET A 15 18.13 12.93 -18.45
N MET A 16 18.29 12.36 -19.64
CA MET A 16 17.21 12.18 -20.60
C MET A 16 16.33 11.04 -20.10
N VAL A 17 15.22 11.38 -19.44
CA VAL A 17 14.11 10.44 -19.22
C VAL A 17 13.43 10.22 -20.57
N PRO A 18 13.10 8.98 -20.98
CA PRO A 18 12.31 8.74 -22.19
C PRO A 18 10.95 9.41 -22.05
N TYR A 19 10.74 10.48 -22.82
CA TYR A 19 9.49 11.21 -22.91
C TYR A 19 8.53 10.41 -23.80
N ASN A 20 7.74 9.52 -23.21
CA ASN A 20 6.61 8.91 -23.92
C ASN A 20 5.59 10.03 -24.23
N GLY A 21 5.17 10.13 -25.49
CA GLY A 21 4.37 11.24 -25.98
C GLY A 21 3.02 11.36 -25.25
N ILE A 22 2.67 12.58 -24.85
CA ILE A 22 1.36 12.90 -24.26
C ILE A 22 0.31 12.86 -25.38
N GLU A 23 -0.62 11.91 -25.32
CA GLU A 23 -1.78 11.87 -26.21
C GLU A 23 -2.83 12.91 -25.76
N ASN A 24 -2.99 13.99 -26.53
CA ASN A 24 -4.04 14.97 -26.28
C ASN A 24 -5.33 14.53 -27.00
N THR A 25 -6.28 13.98 -26.25
CA THR A 25 -7.63 13.67 -26.78
C THR A 25 -8.71 14.46 -26.04
N SER A 26 -9.72 14.93 -26.77
CA SER A 26 -10.96 15.45 -26.20
C SER A 26 -12.03 14.37 -26.39
N ALA A 27 -12.51 13.80 -25.30
CA ALA A 27 -13.49 12.72 -25.31
C ALA A 27 -14.25 12.65 -23.98
N ALA A 28 -15.39 11.97 -23.97
CA ALA A 28 -16.09 11.66 -22.71
C ALA A 28 -15.25 10.69 -21.87
N SER A 29 -14.69 9.66 -22.51
CA SER A 29 -13.71 8.72 -21.94
C SER A 29 -12.61 8.41 -22.96
N GLY A 30 -11.49 7.86 -22.50
CA GLY A 30 -10.39 7.46 -23.36
C GLY A 30 -9.52 6.37 -22.75
N THR A 31 -9.07 5.45 -23.59
CA THR A 31 -8.08 4.43 -23.25
C THR A 31 -6.74 4.86 -23.78
N VAL A 32 -5.72 4.86 -22.92
CA VAL A 32 -4.33 5.09 -23.31
C VAL A 32 -3.54 3.82 -23.12
N HIS A 33 -3.14 3.25 -24.26
CA HIS A 33 -2.17 2.17 -24.31
C HIS A 33 -0.78 2.78 -24.26
N GLN A 34 -0.11 2.62 -23.12
CA GLN A 34 1.25 3.12 -22.92
C GLN A 34 2.26 2.56 -23.95
N GLY A 35 2.03 1.33 -24.44
CA GLY A 35 3.05 0.57 -25.15
C GLY A 35 4.08 -0.01 -24.16
N ALA A 36 5.23 -0.45 -24.66
CA ALA A 36 6.28 -0.97 -23.81
C ALA A 36 7.07 0.16 -23.11
N VAL A 37 7.37 -0.05 -21.83
CA VAL A 37 8.22 0.85 -21.06
C VAL A 37 9.27 0.07 -20.30
N GLU A 38 10.46 0.65 -20.21
CA GLU A 38 11.56 0.11 -19.43
C GLU A 38 11.23 0.20 -17.93
N HIS A 39 11.25 -0.93 -17.24
CA HIS A 39 11.00 -1.05 -15.82
C HIS A 39 11.71 -2.27 -15.25
N THR A 40 11.83 -2.33 -13.92
CA THR A 40 12.35 -3.50 -13.22
C THR A 40 11.21 -4.29 -12.62
N LEU A 41 11.24 -5.62 -12.82
CA LEU A 41 10.51 -6.58 -12.01
C LEU A 41 11.46 -7.18 -10.97
N PHE A 42 11.32 -6.78 -9.71
CA PHE A 42 12.16 -7.20 -8.61
C PHE A 42 11.86 -8.64 -8.18
N PHE A 43 12.89 -9.34 -7.72
CA PHE A 43 12.78 -10.71 -7.24
C PHE A 43 12.25 -10.75 -5.79
N ILE A 44 11.22 -11.56 -5.57
CA ILE A 44 10.63 -11.84 -4.25
C ILE A 44 10.38 -13.33 -4.04
N GLY A 45 10.32 -13.74 -2.77
CA GLY A 45 10.11 -15.13 -2.38
C GLY A 45 11.38 -15.99 -2.43
N ASP A 46 11.29 -17.19 -1.85
CA ASP A 46 12.39 -18.15 -1.76
C ASP A 46 12.46 -19.03 -3.02
N ALA A 47 13.28 -18.59 -3.97
CA ALA A 47 13.51 -19.25 -5.25
C ALA A 47 14.55 -20.38 -5.20
N GLY A 48 15.14 -20.68 -4.02
CA GLY A 48 16.12 -21.76 -3.86
C GLY A 48 15.46 -23.14 -3.71
N ASP A 49 14.36 -23.20 -2.95
CA ASP A 49 13.60 -24.43 -2.70
C ASP A 49 12.27 -24.48 -3.49
N SER A 50 11.85 -23.37 -4.10
CA SER A 50 10.60 -23.24 -4.84
C SER A 50 10.72 -22.28 -6.03
N THR A 51 9.64 -22.05 -6.76
CA THR A 51 9.61 -21.01 -7.79
C THR A 51 9.41 -19.64 -7.14
N GLY A 52 10.35 -18.72 -7.35
CA GLY A 52 10.21 -17.32 -6.91
C GLY A 52 9.21 -16.55 -7.77
N SER A 53 8.87 -15.33 -7.33
CA SER A 53 7.95 -14.43 -8.06
C SER A 53 8.57 -13.06 -8.32
N PHE A 54 7.90 -12.30 -9.19
CA PHE A 54 8.29 -10.96 -9.62
C PHE A 54 7.31 -9.92 -9.08
N THR A 55 7.80 -8.72 -8.77
CA THR A 55 6.96 -7.55 -8.47
C THR A 55 7.52 -6.28 -9.10
N PRO A 56 6.68 -5.39 -9.69
CA PRO A 56 7.12 -4.06 -10.08
C PRO A 56 7.30 -3.10 -8.90
N SER A 57 6.85 -3.46 -7.69
CA SER A 57 6.87 -2.59 -6.52
C SER A 57 8.05 -2.86 -5.60
N LYS A 58 8.82 -1.80 -5.28
CA LYS A 58 9.88 -1.86 -4.27
C LYS A 58 9.34 -2.03 -2.84
N THR A 59 8.10 -1.62 -2.56
CA THR A 59 7.55 -1.68 -1.20
C THR A 59 7.35 -3.12 -0.70
N LEU A 60 7.29 -4.08 -1.62
CA LEU A 60 7.19 -5.51 -1.28
C LEU A 60 8.55 -6.17 -0.95
N LEU A 61 9.67 -5.45 -1.12
CA LEU A 61 11.01 -5.93 -0.78
C LEU A 61 11.25 -5.81 0.72
N THR A 62 10.88 -6.85 1.45
CA THR A 62 10.91 -6.86 2.92
C THR A 62 11.91 -7.83 3.54
N ASN A 63 12.25 -8.91 2.82
CA ASN A 63 12.99 -10.04 3.38
C ASN A 63 14.18 -10.39 2.50
N LEU A 64 15.39 -10.30 3.06
CA LEU A 64 16.60 -10.79 2.42
C LEU A 64 16.48 -12.30 2.19
N GLN A 65 16.66 -12.71 0.94
CA GLN A 65 16.82 -14.10 0.51
C GLN A 65 18.28 -14.32 0.14
N GLU A 66 18.81 -15.50 0.48
CA GLU A 66 20.18 -15.88 0.18
C GLU A 66 20.23 -17.31 -0.37
N LEU A 67 20.81 -17.48 -1.55
CA LEU A 67 21.08 -18.78 -2.16
C LEU A 67 22.58 -19.06 -2.14
N LYS A 68 22.98 -20.10 -1.42
CA LYS A 68 24.36 -20.58 -1.42
C LYS A 68 24.66 -21.34 -2.71
N ILE A 69 25.74 -20.97 -3.38
CA ILE A 69 26.19 -21.66 -4.60
C ILE A 69 27.09 -22.83 -4.24
N GLU A 70 26.66 -24.03 -4.56
CA GLU A 70 27.47 -25.23 -4.39
C GLU A 70 28.59 -25.25 -5.45
N SER A 71 29.85 -25.26 -5.01
CA SER A 71 31.02 -25.20 -5.90
C SER A 71 31.35 -26.53 -6.58
N GLU A 72 30.56 -27.59 -6.36
CA GLU A 72 30.88 -28.90 -6.92
C GLU A 72 30.84 -28.85 -8.44
N GLY A 73 32.02 -29.07 -9.04
CA GLY A 73 32.28 -29.03 -10.47
C GLY A 73 31.53 -30.12 -11.23
N ALA A 74 30.22 -30.01 -11.32
CA ALA A 74 29.44 -30.71 -12.30
C ALA A 74 29.89 -30.20 -13.68
N ALA A 75 30.32 -31.12 -14.55
CA ALA A 75 30.65 -30.81 -15.94
C ALA A 75 29.41 -30.38 -16.78
N SER A 76 28.29 -30.06 -16.11
CA SER A 76 26.98 -29.76 -16.69
C SER A 76 26.46 -28.41 -16.21
N ARG A 77 25.52 -27.86 -16.97
CA ARG A 77 24.70 -26.70 -16.62
C ARG A 77 23.81 -27.05 -15.42
N THR A 78 23.92 -26.30 -14.34
CA THR A 78 23.12 -26.46 -13.11
C THR A 78 22.14 -25.31 -13.01
N GLU A 79 20.85 -25.61 -12.85
CA GLU A 79 19.83 -24.61 -12.54
C GLU A 79 20.00 -24.13 -11.09
N LEU A 80 20.00 -22.82 -10.89
CA LEU A 80 20.14 -22.20 -9.57
C LEU A 80 18.79 -21.81 -9.00
N TYR A 81 17.97 -21.14 -9.80
CA TYR A 81 16.62 -20.73 -9.43
C TYR A 81 15.76 -20.46 -10.64
N THR A 82 14.46 -20.42 -10.39
CA THR A 82 13.43 -20.06 -11.35
C THR A 82 12.52 -19.00 -10.74
N PHE A 83 12.25 -17.94 -11.49
CA PHE A 83 11.21 -16.94 -11.20
C PHE A 83 10.10 -17.02 -12.24
N GLU A 84 8.85 -16.91 -11.83
CA GLU A 84 7.69 -16.98 -12.73
C GLU A 84 6.61 -15.97 -12.34
N GLN A 85 6.04 -15.30 -13.35
CA GLN A 85 4.87 -14.43 -13.23
C GLN A 85 4.19 -14.30 -14.60
N THR A 86 3.24 -13.39 -14.73
CA THR A 86 2.56 -13.06 -15.98
C THR A 86 3.00 -11.72 -16.55
N ILE A 87 2.78 -11.53 -17.84
CA ILE A 87 2.85 -10.23 -18.50
C ILE A 87 1.68 -9.37 -18.00
N GLY A 88 2.03 -8.16 -17.54
CA GLY A 88 1.09 -7.27 -16.88
C GLY A 88 -0.04 -6.79 -17.77
N ALA A 89 0.24 -6.45 -19.04
CA ALA A 89 -0.75 -5.88 -19.95
C ALA A 89 -0.55 -6.36 -21.40
N ASP A 90 -1.62 -6.26 -22.18
CA ASP A 90 -1.57 -6.50 -23.63
C ASP A 90 -0.62 -5.51 -24.33
N GLY A 91 0.10 -5.99 -25.36
CA GLY A 91 0.86 -5.10 -26.22
C GLY A 91 1.97 -5.79 -27.01
N ILE A 92 2.95 -4.99 -27.42
CA ILE A 92 4.13 -5.45 -28.16
C ILE A 92 5.34 -5.18 -27.28
N ILE A 93 6.13 -6.23 -27.03
CA ILE A 93 7.49 -6.12 -26.52
C ILE A 93 8.39 -5.83 -27.74
N PRO A 94 9.09 -4.70 -27.80
CA PRO A 94 10.00 -4.40 -28.89
C PRO A 94 11.27 -5.26 -28.81
N SER A 95 11.95 -5.44 -29.94
CA SER A 95 13.27 -6.05 -29.91
C SER A 95 14.27 -5.18 -29.15
N GLY A 96 15.15 -5.82 -28.38
CA GLY A 96 16.14 -5.13 -27.57
C GLY A 96 16.79 -6.04 -26.53
N THR A 97 17.56 -5.45 -25.64
CA THR A 97 18.28 -6.20 -24.60
C THR A 97 17.57 -6.03 -23.26
N TRP A 98 17.16 -7.13 -22.64
CA TRP A 98 16.76 -7.15 -21.24
C TRP A 98 17.95 -7.50 -20.36
N THR A 99 17.95 -7.07 -19.11
CA THR A 99 19.06 -7.34 -18.18
C THR A 99 18.56 -8.10 -16.97
N HIS A 100 19.04 -9.32 -16.80
CA HIS A 100 18.93 -10.02 -15.54
C HIS A 100 20.01 -9.50 -14.58
N ARG A 101 19.58 -8.84 -13.50
CA ARG A 101 20.46 -8.36 -12.43
C ARG A 101 20.31 -9.20 -11.17
N ILE A 102 21.43 -9.67 -10.62
CA ILE A 102 21.45 -10.41 -9.35
C ILE A 102 22.56 -9.92 -8.44
N ASN A 103 22.25 -9.74 -7.15
CA ASN A 103 23.24 -9.39 -6.14
C ASN A 103 24.02 -10.63 -5.69
N TYR A 104 25.30 -10.44 -5.35
CA TYR A 104 26.13 -11.52 -4.84
C TYR A 104 27.01 -11.08 -3.67
N VAL A 105 27.38 -12.05 -2.84
CA VAL A 105 28.35 -11.91 -1.75
C VAL A 105 29.37 -13.04 -1.85
N VAL A 106 30.66 -12.70 -1.66
CA VAL A 106 31.77 -13.66 -1.68
C VAL A 106 32.49 -13.61 -0.34
N GLU A 107 32.54 -14.76 0.33
CA GLU A 107 33.24 -14.98 1.59
C GLU A 107 34.45 -15.89 1.37
N GLY A 108 35.45 -15.80 2.26
CA GLY A 108 36.65 -16.66 2.22
C GLY A 108 37.57 -16.52 0.99
N ALA A 109 37.20 -15.70 -0.01
CA ALA A 109 38.00 -15.45 -1.21
C ALA A 109 38.18 -13.95 -1.50
N SER A 110 39.08 -13.64 -2.42
CA SER A 110 39.28 -12.26 -2.90
C SER A 110 38.33 -11.89 -4.03
N THR A 111 38.08 -12.84 -4.94
CA THR A 111 37.11 -12.75 -6.03
C THR A 111 36.54 -14.14 -6.33
N ALA A 112 35.30 -14.19 -6.81
CA ALA A 112 34.66 -15.39 -7.35
C ALA A 112 34.07 -15.09 -8.73
N GLY A 113 33.99 -16.08 -9.60
CA GLY A 113 33.38 -15.93 -10.90
C GLY A 113 32.87 -17.23 -11.45
N GLY A 114 32.13 -17.17 -12.54
CA GLY A 114 31.49 -18.34 -13.13
C GLY A 114 31.06 -18.04 -14.57
N ASN A 115 30.73 -19.10 -15.29
CA ASN A 115 30.01 -18.97 -16.55
C ASN A 115 28.52 -19.06 -16.24
N TRP A 116 27.81 -17.97 -16.46
CA TRP A 116 26.41 -17.82 -16.09
C TRP A 116 25.56 -17.76 -17.34
N SER A 117 24.40 -18.42 -17.35
CA SER A 117 23.43 -18.27 -18.43
C SER A 117 22.03 -18.02 -17.88
N THR A 118 21.27 -17.17 -18.56
CA THR A 118 19.89 -16.83 -18.23
C THR A 118 19.01 -17.24 -19.39
N GLU A 119 17.92 -17.94 -19.08
CA GLU A 119 16.84 -18.24 -20.03
C GLU A 119 15.60 -17.46 -19.62
N ILE A 120 15.05 -16.67 -20.55
CA ILE A 120 13.81 -15.91 -20.37
C ILE A 120 12.77 -16.49 -21.32
N ILE A 121 11.62 -16.90 -20.78
CA ILE A 121 10.51 -17.45 -21.55
C ILE A 121 9.32 -16.48 -21.47
N ILE A 122 8.85 -16.04 -22.63
CA ILE A 122 7.74 -15.09 -22.79
C ILE A 122 6.66 -15.74 -23.66
N GLY A 123 5.48 -15.99 -23.11
CA GLY A 123 4.37 -16.61 -23.86
C GLY A 123 4.74 -17.96 -24.52
N GLY A 124 5.72 -18.68 -23.96
CA GLY A 124 6.25 -19.93 -24.50
C GLY A 124 7.42 -19.81 -25.47
N THR A 125 7.86 -18.59 -25.82
CA THR A 125 9.07 -18.34 -26.62
C THR A 125 10.28 -18.15 -25.71
N SER A 126 11.37 -18.89 -25.94
CA SER A 126 12.58 -18.87 -25.11
C SER A 126 13.70 -18.05 -25.75
N PHE A 127 14.31 -17.17 -24.94
CA PHE A 127 15.49 -16.38 -25.23
C PHE A 127 16.57 -16.77 -24.22
N THR A 128 17.79 -17.04 -24.70
CA THR A 128 18.88 -17.46 -23.81
C THR A 128 20.16 -16.74 -24.18
N ASP A 129 20.81 -16.18 -23.17
CA ASP A 129 22.14 -15.60 -23.31
C ASP A 129 22.95 -15.86 -22.04
N GLY A 130 24.24 -15.60 -22.08
CA GLY A 130 25.13 -15.87 -20.98
C GLY A 130 26.52 -15.29 -21.18
N GLY A 131 27.29 -15.34 -20.09
CA GLY A 131 28.61 -14.79 -20.09
C GLY A 131 29.40 -15.20 -18.87
N PHE A 132 30.70 -15.06 -19.01
CA PHE A 132 31.62 -15.28 -17.92
C PHE A 132 31.82 -13.98 -17.13
N ALA A 133 31.54 -14.01 -15.83
CA ALA A 133 31.64 -12.83 -14.96
C ALA A 133 32.48 -13.14 -13.71
N PHE A 134 33.28 -12.16 -13.28
CA PHE A 134 34.05 -12.17 -12.03
C PHE A 134 33.62 -11.01 -11.15
N GLY A 135 33.42 -11.31 -9.87
CA GLY A 135 33.02 -10.38 -8.83
C GLY A 135 34.02 -10.30 -7.68
N GLY A 136 34.02 -9.16 -6.98
CA GLY A 136 34.81 -8.96 -5.76
C GLY A 136 34.17 -9.65 -4.55
N ARG A 137 34.17 -8.98 -3.40
CA ARG A 137 33.49 -9.49 -2.18
C ARG A 137 31.97 -9.30 -2.19
N GLY A 138 31.47 -8.45 -3.08
CA GLY A 138 30.05 -8.26 -3.30
C GLY A 138 29.81 -7.25 -4.41
N GLY A 139 28.57 -7.19 -4.87
CA GLY A 139 28.12 -6.33 -5.96
C GLY A 139 26.99 -7.00 -6.74
N THR A 140 26.85 -6.62 -8.01
CA THR A 140 25.81 -7.15 -8.90
C THR A 140 26.44 -7.86 -10.11
N TYR A 141 25.75 -8.87 -10.63
CA TYR A 141 25.97 -9.38 -11.98
C TYR A 141 24.82 -8.95 -12.88
N ASP A 142 25.17 -8.32 -14.00
CA ASP A 142 24.23 -7.90 -15.04
C ASP A 142 24.44 -8.79 -16.26
N ILE A 143 23.42 -9.57 -16.59
CA ILE A 143 23.45 -10.53 -17.69
C ILE A 143 22.47 -10.06 -18.76
N PRO A 144 22.98 -9.51 -19.87
CA PRO A 144 22.12 -9.07 -20.98
C PRO A 144 21.54 -10.31 -21.68
N VAL A 145 20.29 -10.22 -22.10
CA VAL A 145 19.59 -11.22 -22.92
C VAL A 145 18.91 -10.49 -24.06
N GLU A 146 19.24 -10.86 -25.30
CA GLU A 146 18.61 -10.31 -26.50
C GLU A 146 17.20 -10.90 -26.68
N ILE A 147 16.22 -10.00 -26.79
CA ILE A 147 14.80 -10.30 -26.96
C ILE A 147 14.38 -9.83 -28.36
N ASP A 148 13.69 -10.71 -29.09
CA ASP A 148 13.05 -10.35 -30.36
C ASP A 148 11.70 -9.71 -30.11
N GLU A 149 11.22 -8.91 -31.08
CA GLU A 149 9.90 -8.33 -31.01
C GLU A 149 8.83 -9.44 -30.90
N ILE A 150 7.96 -9.33 -29.90
CA ILE A 150 6.91 -10.32 -29.63
C ILE A 150 5.63 -9.61 -29.19
N GLN A 151 4.50 -10.04 -29.75
CA GLN A 151 3.18 -9.65 -29.27
C GLN A 151 2.81 -10.51 -28.06
N VAL A 152 2.35 -9.87 -27.01
CA VAL A 152 1.97 -10.49 -25.74
C VAL A 152 0.57 -10.05 -25.34
N ASN A 153 -0.10 -10.92 -24.60
CA ASN A 153 -1.37 -10.64 -23.95
C ASN A 153 -1.18 -10.65 -22.43
N GLN A 154 -2.05 -9.93 -21.73
CA GLN A 154 -2.19 -9.99 -20.29
C GLN A 154 -2.40 -11.46 -19.86
N GLY A 155 -1.66 -11.89 -18.85
CA GLY A 155 -1.68 -13.26 -18.37
C GLY A 155 -0.74 -14.22 -19.09
N ASP A 156 -0.07 -13.83 -20.18
CA ASP A 156 0.96 -14.65 -20.81
C ASP A 156 2.11 -14.89 -19.82
N THR A 157 2.64 -16.12 -19.77
CA THR A 157 3.71 -16.47 -18.82
C THR A 157 5.01 -15.72 -19.13
N LEU A 158 5.60 -15.15 -18.09
CA LEU A 158 6.97 -14.65 -18.01
C LEU A 158 7.76 -15.51 -17.03
N LYS A 159 8.82 -16.15 -17.50
CA LYS A 159 9.67 -17.02 -16.68
C LYS A 159 11.13 -16.67 -16.89
N LEU A 160 11.90 -16.62 -15.81
CA LEU A 160 13.36 -16.49 -15.83
C LEU A 160 13.96 -17.70 -15.13
N ILE A 161 14.93 -18.34 -15.78
CA ILE A 161 15.68 -19.45 -15.23
C ILE A 161 17.17 -19.12 -15.29
N PHE A 162 17.85 -19.24 -14.15
CA PHE A 162 19.25 -18.90 -14.03
C PHE A 162 20.12 -20.13 -13.83
N TYR A 163 21.26 -20.18 -14.52
CA TYR A 163 22.13 -21.34 -14.55
C TYR A 163 23.60 -20.97 -14.29
N LEU A 164 24.31 -21.91 -13.64
CA LEU A 164 25.76 -21.93 -13.55
C LEU A 164 26.32 -23.08 -14.40
N GLU A 165 27.35 -22.78 -15.18
CA GLU A 165 28.04 -23.75 -16.04
C GLU A 165 29.49 -23.94 -15.59
N GLY A 166 29.86 -25.18 -15.29
CA GLY A 166 31.26 -25.53 -15.00
C GLY A 166 31.76 -25.12 -13.61
N GLY A 167 30.86 -24.67 -12.72
CA GLY A 167 31.15 -24.36 -11.32
C GLY A 167 31.77 -22.98 -11.08
N VAL A 168 31.96 -22.64 -9.80
CA VAL A 168 32.55 -21.36 -9.37
C VAL A 168 34.07 -21.41 -9.43
N ILE A 169 34.66 -20.38 -10.02
CA ILE A 169 36.10 -20.15 -10.11
C ILE A 169 36.52 -19.14 -9.04
N TRP A 170 37.40 -19.58 -8.15
CA TRP A 170 37.88 -18.78 -7.01
C TRP A 170 39.26 -18.18 -7.25
N ASN A 171 39.49 -16.97 -6.73
CA ASN A 171 40.83 -16.39 -6.64
C ASN A 171 41.25 -16.21 -5.18
N SER A 172 42.39 -16.81 -4.83
CA SER A 172 42.93 -16.84 -3.47
C SER A 172 41.92 -17.32 -2.42
N PRO A 173 41.30 -18.50 -2.62
CA PRO A 173 40.34 -19.05 -1.65
C PRO A 173 41.04 -19.49 -0.36
N ASP A 174 40.34 -19.35 0.76
CA ASP A 174 40.59 -20.05 2.01
C ASP A 174 39.63 -21.25 2.21
N ASP A 175 39.76 -21.95 3.33
CA ASP A 175 38.98 -23.15 3.65
C ASP A 175 37.47 -22.90 3.83
N ASN A 176 37.04 -21.63 3.93
CA ASN A 176 35.65 -21.20 4.11
C ASN A 176 35.17 -20.34 2.91
N SER A 177 35.69 -20.59 1.71
CA SER A 177 35.29 -19.85 0.51
C SER A 177 33.86 -20.19 0.09
N GLU A 178 32.97 -19.20 0.11
CA GLU A 178 31.55 -19.35 -0.18
C GLU A 178 31.02 -18.19 -1.02
N MET A 179 29.98 -18.45 -1.81
CA MET A 179 29.35 -17.47 -2.68
C MET A 179 27.85 -17.59 -2.50
N PHE A 180 27.21 -16.44 -2.27
CA PHE A 180 25.78 -16.31 -2.10
C PHE A 180 25.23 -15.40 -3.19
N LEU A 181 24.06 -15.74 -3.73
CA LEU A 181 23.22 -14.83 -4.49
C LEU A 181 22.14 -14.30 -3.58
N THR A 182 21.83 -13.00 -3.66
CA THR A 182 20.92 -12.35 -2.72
C THR A 182 19.86 -11.49 -3.42
N TRP A 183 18.67 -11.41 -2.84
CA TRP A 183 17.56 -10.58 -3.33
C TRP A 183 16.53 -10.28 -2.22
N GLY A 184 15.45 -9.55 -2.54
CA GLY A 184 14.28 -9.38 -1.68
C GLY A 184 14.41 -8.39 -0.51
N SER A 185 15.62 -7.91 -0.19
CA SER A 185 15.80 -6.88 0.84
C SER A 185 15.42 -5.47 0.35
N PRO A 186 15.06 -4.52 1.25
CA PRO A 186 14.67 -3.15 0.85
C PRO A 186 15.72 -2.39 0.03
N SER A 187 17.00 -2.75 0.18
CA SER A 187 18.12 -2.13 -0.55
C SER A 187 18.53 -2.92 -1.81
N SER A 188 17.87 -4.04 -2.10
CA SER A 188 18.19 -4.89 -3.24
C SER A 188 17.67 -4.30 -4.53
N ASP A 189 18.52 -4.28 -5.56
CA ASP A 189 18.17 -3.97 -6.95
C ASP A 189 18.14 -5.23 -7.85
N ALA A 190 18.21 -6.42 -7.26
CA ALA A 190 18.09 -7.68 -7.98
C ALA A 190 16.69 -7.82 -8.62
N GLY A 191 16.66 -8.17 -9.90
CA GLY A 191 15.45 -8.23 -10.70
C GLY A 191 15.72 -8.39 -12.19
N LEU A 192 14.64 -8.37 -12.95
CA LEU A 192 14.66 -8.34 -14.41
C LEU A 192 14.35 -6.93 -14.90
N ILE A 193 15.33 -6.25 -15.49
CA ILE A 193 15.17 -4.96 -16.14
C ILE A 193 14.73 -5.24 -17.58
N MET A 194 13.53 -4.80 -17.93
CA MET A 194 12.87 -5.17 -19.17
C MET A 194 12.10 -4.01 -19.77
N ASN A 195 11.89 -4.06 -21.08
CA ASN A 195 11.04 -3.12 -21.80
C ASN A 195 9.79 -3.85 -22.29
N SER A 196 8.69 -3.74 -21.56
CA SER A 196 7.43 -4.43 -21.88
C SER A 196 6.20 -3.60 -21.49
N PRO A 197 4.99 -3.94 -22.00
CA PRO A 197 3.75 -3.35 -21.51
C PRO A 197 3.56 -3.66 -20.03
N LEU A 198 3.30 -2.62 -19.22
CA LEU A 198 3.10 -2.75 -17.78
C LEU A 198 1.63 -2.58 -17.38
N VAL A 199 0.96 -1.57 -17.95
CA VAL A 199 -0.41 -1.22 -17.60
C VAL A 199 -1.10 -0.49 -18.76
N THR A 200 -2.39 -0.77 -18.95
CA THR A 200 -3.27 0.07 -19.77
C THR A 200 -4.12 0.95 -18.85
N ILE A 201 -4.30 2.22 -19.19
CA ILE A 201 -5.02 3.19 -18.36
C ILE A 201 -6.23 3.69 -19.11
N ASP A 202 -7.42 3.51 -18.52
CA ASP A 202 -8.67 4.08 -18.99
C ASP A 202 -9.04 5.29 -18.13
N MET A 203 -9.20 6.46 -18.73
CA MET A 203 -9.82 7.62 -18.08
C MET A 203 -11.28 7.68 -18.49
N LEU A 204 -12.18 7.44 -17.53
CA LEU A 204 -13.60 7.28 -17.78
C LEU A 204 -14.33 8.64 -17.72
N GLU A 205 -15.63 8.62 -18.04
CA GLU A 205 -16.44 9.84 -18.01
C GLU A 205 -16.56 10.37 -16.58
N PRO A 206 -16.32 11.68 -16.34
CA PRO A 206 -16.47 12.27 -15.03
C PRO A 206 -17.94 12.31 -14.61
N ASN A 207 -18.18 12.17 -13.31
CA ASN A 207 -19.50 12.30 -12.72
C ASN A 207 -19.53 13.56 -11.84
N ALA A 208 -20.30 14.57 -12.23
CA ALA A 208 -20.55 15.73 -11.39
C ALA A 208 -21.70 15.43 -10.43
N ASP A 209 -21.46 15.60 -9.15
CA ASP A 209 -22.44 15.42 -8.08
C ASP A 209 -22.23 16.48 -7.02
N GLY A 210 -23.15 17.45 -6.94
CA GLY A 210 -22.97 18.55 -6.01
C GLY A 210 -21.86 19.51 -6.45
N ASP A 211 -21.04 19.88 -5.47
CA ASP A 211 -19.83 20.68 -5.65
C ASP A 211 -18.57 19.85 -5.93
N VAL A 212 -18.71 18.53 -6.12
CA VAL A 212 -17.61 17.60 -6.39
C VAL A 212 -17.79 16.96 -7.77
N VAL A 213 -16.70 16.82 -8.50
CA VAL A 213 -16.66 15.97 -9.70
C VAL A 213 -15.78 14.77 -9.42
N TYR A 214 -16.32 13.59 -9.60
CA TYR A 214 -15.60 12.33 -9.50
C TYR A 214 -15.00 11.95 -10.84
N LEU A 215 -13.72 11.62 -10.83
CA LEU A 215 -12.90 11.37 -12.00
C LEU A 215 -12.37 9.93 -11.96
N PRO A 216 -13.15 8.97 -12.49
CA PRO A 216 -12.78 7.56 -12.48
C PRO A 216 -11.69 7.24 -13.51
N ILE A 217 -10.70 6.46 -13.06
CA ILE A 217 -9.58 5.91 -13.83
C ILE A 217 -9.56 4.40 -13.60
N ARG A 218 -9.32 3.59 -14.63
CA ARG A 218 -9.08 2.16 -14.47
C ARG A 218 -7.68 1.77 -14.92
N LEU A 219 -7.00 1.01 -14.07
CA LEU A 219 -5.73 0.36 -14.39
C LEU A 219 -6.01 -1.10 -14.78
N HIS A 220 -5.68 -1.44 -16.02
CA HIS A 220 -5.73 -2.80 -16.53
C HIS A 220 -4.33 -3.39 -16.52
N SER A 221 -4.06 -4.22 -15.51
CA SER A 221 -2.82 -4.96 -15.37
C SER A 221 -2.97 -6.12 -14.39
N ASP A 222 -2.23 -7.21 -14.57
CA ASP A 222 -2.09 -8.25 -13.53
C ASP A 222 -1.41 -7.70 -12.26
N TYR A 223 -0.67 -6.58 -12.39
CA TYR A 223 -0.06 -5.86 -11.28
C TYR A 223 -0.89 -4.67 -10.78
N ALA A 224 -2.12 -4.46 -11.29
CA ALA A 224 -2.88 -3.23 -11.03
C ALA A 224 -3.05 -2.90 -9.55
N ALA A 225 -3.24 -3.92 -8.70
CA ALA A 225 -3.38 -3.75 -7.25
C ALA A 225 -2.08 -3.37 -6.52
N GLU A 226 -0.92 -3.66 -7.12
CA GLU A 226 0.40 -3.22 -6.61
C GLU A 226 0.76 -1.83 -7.15
N LEU A 227 0.35 -1.52 -8.38
CA LEU A 227 0.60 -0.24 -9.03
C LEU A 227 -0.27 0.89 -8.44
N ALA A 228 -1.50 0.57 -8.03
CA ALA A 228 -2.44 1.51 -7.41
C ALA A 228 -2.08 1.82 -5.94
N ASP A 229 -0.90 2.40 -5.74
CA ASP A 229 -0.42 2.96 -4.47
C ASP A 229 -0.42 4.48 -4.58
N LEU A 230 -0.88 5.20 -3.56
CA LEU A 230 -0.92 6.67 -3.58
C LEU A 230 0.45 7.29 -3.78
N GLN A 231 1.50 6.69 -3.24
CA GLN A 231 2.86 7.20 -3.40
C GLN A 231 3.31 7.17 -4.87
N ASN A 232 2.67 6.31 -5.67
CA ASN A 232 2.95 6.14 -7.08
C ASN A 232 2.01 7.00 -7.96
N MET A 233 1.04 7.72 -7.41
CA MET A 233 -0.02 8.34 -8.20
C MET A 233 -0.17 9.83 -7.94
N GLU A 234 -0.33 10.60 -9.01
CA GLU A 234 -0.63 12.03 -8.93
C GLU A 234 -1.66 12.37 -10.01
N ALA A 235 -2.70 13.11 -9.64
CA ALA A 235 -3.65 13.62 -10.61
C ALA A 235 -3.75 15.15 -10.54
N LYS A 236 -3.89 15.77 -11.71
CA LYS A 236 -3.97 17.23 -11.87
C LYS A 236 -5.18 17.62 -12.69
N MET A 237 -5.95 18.58 -12.19
CA MET A 237 -7.02 19.23 -12.93
C MET A 237 -6.58 20.60 -13.44
N ASN A 238 -6.60 20.80 -14.77
CA ASN A 238 -6.09 22.00 -15.44
C ASN A 238 -4.65 22.37 -15.01
N GLY A 239 -3.83 21.37 -14.69
CA GLY A 239 -2.45 21.54 -14.24
C GLY A 239 -2.26 21.81 -12.74
N ILE A 240 -3.34 21.87 -11.95
CA ILE A 240 -3.31 22.01 -10.49
C ILE A 240 -3.48 20.62 -9.87
N ILE A 241 -2.63 20.27 -8.89
CA ILE A 241 -2.73 18.99 -8.17
C ILE A 241 -4.08 18.91 -7.46
N MET A 242 -4.71 17.74 -7.52
CA MET A 242 -5.90 17.46 -6.72
C MET A 242 -5.43 16.96 -5.36
N ASP A 243 -5.76 17.70 -4.30
CA ASP A 243 -5.29 17.44 -2.94
C ASP A 243 -6.14 16.37 -2.23
N ASP A 244 -7.33 16.07 -2.76
CA ASP A 244 -8.22 15.08 -2.17
C ASP A 244 -7.71 13.65 -2.40
N VAL A 245 -7.82 12.82 -1.35
CA VAL A 245 -7.41 11.41 -1.38
C VAL A 245 -8.30 10.63 -2.37
N PRO A 246 -7.74 9.98 -3.40
CA PRO A 246 -8.53 9.20 -4.34
C PRO A 246 -9.02 7.92 -3.69
N TYR A 247 -10.16 7.46 -4.18
CA TYR A 247 -10.74 6.19 -3.77
C TYR A 247 -10.23 5.07 -4.66
N ILE A 248 -9.76 3.98 -4.09
CA ILE A 248 -9.21 2.85 -4.84
C ILE A 248 -10.13 1.66 -4.63
N SER A 249 -10.49 0.88 -5.65
CA SER A 249 -11.26 -0.35 -5.51
C SER A 249 -10.77 -1.41 -6.50
N THR A 250 -10.68 -2.66 -6.06
CA THR A 250 -10.35 -3.79 -6.93
C THR A 250 -11.60 -4.25 -7.67
N THR A 251 -11.49 -4.39 -8.98
CA THR A 251 -12.55 -4.89 -9.85
C THR A 251 -12.15 -6.22 -10.47
N THR A 252 -13.08 -6.89 -11.16
CA THR A 252 -12.77 -8.15 -11.88
C THR A 252 -11.79 -7.97 -13.04
N THR A 253 -11.60 -6.74 -13.53
CA THR A 253 -10.80 -6.43 -14.73
C THR A 253 -9.56 -5.58 -14.43
N GLY A 254 -9.27 -5.31 -13.14
CA GLY A 254 -8.15 -4.45 -12.73
C GLY A 254 -8.48 -3.65 -11.47
N VAL A 255 -8.00 -2.41 -11.40
CA VAL A 255 -8.28 -1.50 -10.27
C VAL A 255 -8.93 -0.22 -10.77
N GLU A 256 -9.99 0.22 -10.09
CA GLU A 256 -10.63 1.51 -10.30
C GLU A 256 -10.11 2.51 -9.26
N ILE A 257 -9.70 3.69 -9.72
CA ILE A 257 -9.22 4.80 -8.92
C ILE A 257 -10.12 5.99 -9.22
N VAL A 258 -10.71 6.60 -8.22
CA VAL A 258 -11.65 7.71 -8.40
C VAL A 258 -11.10 8.91 -7.67
N TYR A 259 -10.70 9.94 -8.41
CA TYR A 259 -10.30 11.21 -7.82
C TYR A 259 -11.53 12.09 -7.61
N PRO A 260 -11.88 12.45 -6.37
CA PRO A 260 -12.77 13.57 -6.14
C PRO A 260 -12.04 14.88 -6.49
N TRP A 261 -12.77 15.80 -7.11
CA TRP A 261 -12.31 17.16 -7.39
C TRP A 261 -13.34 18.17 -6.92
N SER A 262 -13.07 18.85 -5.81
CA SER A 262 -13.89 19.98 -5.37
C SER A 262 -13.83 21.12 -6.37
N VAL A 263 -14.99 21.46 -6.93
CA VAL A 263 -15.11 22.46 -7.99
C VAL A 263 -14.90 23.86 -7.40
N PRO A 264 -13.91 24.65 -7.88
CA PRO A 264 -13.70 25.99 -7.37
C PRO A 264 -14.94 26.87 -7.54
N ALA A 265 -15.28 27.66 -6.52
CA ALA A 265 -16.44 28.55 -6.55
C ALA A 265 -16.43 29.49 -7.78
N GLY A 266 -17.56 29.57 -8.48
CA GLY A 266 -17.71 30.37 -9.70
C GLY A 266 -17.18 29.71 -10.98
N SER A 267 -16.78 28.44 -10.92
CA SER A 267 -16.52 27.61 -12.11
C SER A 267 -17.79 27.43 -12.94
N ASN A 268 -17.64 27.24 -14.25
CA ASN A 268 -18.75 27.01 -15.16
C ASN A 268 -18.58 25.64 -15.85
N SER A 269 -19.69 25.04 -16.28
CA SER A 269 -19.65 23.88 -17.17
C SER A 269 -18.78 24.18 -18.39
N GLY A 270 -17.96 23.21 -18.81
CA GLY A 270 -16.99 23.44 -19.87
C GLY A 270 -15.93 22.35 -19.98
N THR A 271 -14.84 22.69 -20.66
CA THR A 271 -13.73 21.76 -20.88
C THR A 271 -12.72 21.84 -19.75
N TYR A 272 -12.43 20.69 -19.14
CA TYR A 272 -11.43 20.54 -18.10
C TYR A 272 -10.44 19.45 -18.50
N THR A 273 -9.15 19.71 -18.30
CA THR A 273 -8.09 18.79 -18.65
C THR A 273 -7.59 18.06 -17.42
N MET A 274 -7.79 16.76 -17.38
CA MET A 274 -7.26 15.88 -16.35
C MET A 274 -5.92 15.30 -16.82
N ASN A 275 -4.94 15.31 -15.94
CA ASN A 275 -3.67 14.61 -16.12
C ASN A 275 -3.54 13.59 -15.00
N PHE A 276 -3.14 12.37 -15.34
CA PHE A 276 -2.84 11.33 -14.39
C PHE A 276 -1.40 10.87 -14.62
N THR A 277 -0.63 10.83 -13.54
CA THR A 277 0.74 10.33 -13.53
C THR A 277 0.79 9.11 -12.62
N LEU A 278 1.29 8.01 -13.16
CA LEU A 278 1.63 6.80 -12.41
C LEU A 278 3.16 6.62 -12.46
N GLN A 279 3.77 6.49 -11.30
CA GLN A 279 5.20 6.31 -11.08
C GLN A 279 5.44 5.03 -10.27
N PRO A 280 5.44 3.85 -10.92
CA PRO A 280 5.56 2.57 -10.23
C PRO A 280 6.88 2.38 -9.48
N GLN A 281 7.94 3.03 -9.98
CA GLN A 281 9.29 2.97 -9.43
C GLN A 281 10.09 4.19 -9.88
N ASP A 282 11.23 4.43 -9.23
CA ASP A 282 12.15 5.51 -9.58
C ASP A 282 12.54 5.46 -11.07
N GLY A 283 12.39 6.58 -11.76
CA GLY A 283 12.75 6.70 -13.17
C GLY A 283 11.70 6.20 -14.17
N VAL A 284 10.63 5.54 -13.71
CA VAL A 284 9.51 5.09 -14.56
C VAL A 284 8.32 6.01 -14.33
N SER A 285 7.95 6.79 -15.35
CA SER A 285 6.78 7.69 -15.28
C SER A 285 5.85 7.42 -16.46
N ILE A 286 4.59 7.17 -16.14
CA ILE A 286 3.51 6.90 -17.08
C ILE A 286 2.52 8.04 -16.94
N GLN A 287 2.34 8.81 -18.01
CA GLN A 287 1.50 10.01 -17.99
C GLN A 287 0.39 9.89 -19.01
N VAL A 288 -0.83 10.19 -18.58
CA VAL A 288 -2.03 10.19 -19.40
C VAL A 288 -2.73 11.52 -19.23
N GLN A 289 -3.29 12.05 -20.33
CA GLN A 289 -4.02 13.29 -20.31
C GLN A 289 -5.29 13.18 -21.17
N ILE A 290 -6.40 13.67 -20.64
CA ILE A 290 -7.66 13.75 -21.38
C ILE A 290 -8.36 15.08 -21.08
N SER A 291 -9.05 15.64 -22.08
CA SER A 291 -9.94 16.78 -21.89
C SER A 291 -11.39 16.32 -21.85
N HIS A 292 -12.01 16.44 -20.69
CA HIS A 292 -13.42 16.13 -20.48
C HIS A 292 -14.29 17.36 -20.71
N GLN A 293 -15.51 17.15 -21.21
CA GLN A 293 -16.59 18.14 -21.08
C GLN A 293 -17.35 17.83 -19.79
N ILE A 294 -17.31 18.74 -18.83
CA ILE A 294 -17.96 18.57 -17.54
C ILE A 294 -19.18 19.50 -17.51
N GLU A 295 -20.35 18.90 -17.30
CA GLU A 295 -21.58 19.63 -16.99
C GLU A 295 -21.71 19.72 -15.47
N LEU A 296 -21.47 20.91 -14.92
CA LEU A 296 -21.73 21.19 -13.52
C LEU A 296 -23.25 21.34 -13.33
N ASP A 297 -23.81 20.66 -12.34
CA ASP A 297 -25.25 20.68 -12.06
C ASP A 297 -25.72 22.01 -11.41
N GLY A 298 -24.77 22.85 -10.99
CA GLY A 298 -25.00 24.18 -10.42
C GLY A 298 -25.51 24.15 -8.97
N SER A 299 -25.47 22.99 -8.32
CA SER A 299 -25.76 22.87 -6.90
C SER A 299 -24.51 23.25 -6.09
N GLU A 300 -24.67 24.17 -5.12
CA GLU A 300 -23.58 24.67 -4.28
C GLU A 300 -23.48 23.89 -2.95
N SER A 301 -24.29 22.84 -2.78
CA SER A 301 -24.32 21.98 -1.59
C SER A 301 -25.18 20.73 -1.83
N GLY A 302 -24.66 19.55 -1.45
CA GLY A 302 -25.40 18.29 -1.40
C GLY A 302 -25.28 17.45 -2.68
N GLY A 303 -24.84 16.20 -2.50
CA GLY A 303 -24.78 15.14 -3.51
C GLY A 303 -25.00 13.77 -2.83
N SER A 304 -25.11 12.70 -3.62
CA SER A 304 -25.15 11.31 -3.08
C SER A 304 -23.75 10.72 -2.83
N GLY A 305 -22.70 11.45 -3.19
CA GLY A 305 -21.33 10.96 -3.20
C GLY A 305 -21.06 10.01 -4.38
N TRP A 306 -19.87 9.40 -4.38
CA TRP A 306 -19.52 8.41 -5.39
C TRP A 306 -20.16 7.05 -5.06
N ASN A 307 -20.99 6.54 -5.96
CA ASN A 307 -21.53 5.19 -5.86
C ASN A 307 -20.48 4.18 -6.34
N PHE A 308 -19.86 3.48 -5.39
CA PHE A 308 -18.92 2.41 -5.70
C PHE A 308 -19.64 1.13 -6.12
N GLY A 309 -19.30 0.60 -7.29
CA GLY A 309 -19.79 -0.70 -7.75
C GLY A 309 -19.18 -1.91 -7.02
N SER A 310 -18.12 -1.69 -6.23
CA SER A 310 -17.38 -2.72 -5.47
C SER A 310 -16.79 -2.14 -4.19
N GLU A 311 -16.40 -3.00 -3.24
CA GLU A 311 -15.82 -2.58 -1.96
C GLU A 311 -14.58 -1.71 -2.19
N PRO A 312 -14.52 -0.48 -1.65
CA PRO A 312 -13.34 0.34 -1.74
C PRO A 312 -12.22 -0.25 -0.87
N ALA A 313 -11.00 -0.14 -1.36
CA ALA A 313 -9.80 -0.51 -0.66
C ALA A 313 -9.56 0.43 0.52
N ARG A 314 -9.06 -0.15 1.62
CA ARG A 314 -8.59 0.58 2.81
C ARG A 314 -7.18 1.15 2.63
N THR A 315 -6.51 0.74 1.56
CA THR A 315 -5.16 1.17 1.19
C THR A 315 -5.27 2.47 0.41
N GLY A 316 -4.79 3.56 0.98
CA GLY A 316 -4.98 4.86 0.35
C GLY A 316 -4.78 6.03 1.30
N GLY A 317 -3.74 6.03 2.14
CA GLY A 317 -3.37 7.24 2.87
C GLY A 317 -4.34 7.64 3.96
N SER A 318 -4.64 6.72 4.89
CA SER A 318 -5.49 7.05 6.03
C SER A 318 -4.64 7.55 7.20
N THR A 319 -5.18 8.48 7.97
CA THR A 319 -4.59 8.90 9.24
C THR A 319 -5.42 8.42 10.41
N LEU A 320 -4.75 8.09 11.52
CA LEU A 320 -5.37 7.66 12.76
C LEU A 320 -4.83 8.51 13.91
N ASN A 321 -5.72 9.25 14.58
CA ASN A 321 -5.42 9.87 15.86
C ASN A 321 -6.12 9.08 16.96
N TYR A 322 -5.33 8.53 17.89
CA TYR A 322 -5.84 7.72 18.99
C TYR A 322 -5.80 8.52 20.31
N ASP A 323 -6.98 8.94 20.81
CA ASP A 323 -7.14 9.48 22.16
C ASP A 323 -7.56 8.38 23.14
N LEU A 324 -6.79 8.19 24.20
CA LEU A 324 -6.99 7.17 25.21
C LEU A 324 -7.13 7.79 26.60
N ASP A 325 -8.31 7.66 27.22
CA ASP A 325 -8.55 8.05 28.61
C ASP A 325 -8.75 6.81 29.49
N LEU A 326 -7.83 6.61 30.43
CA LEU A 326 -7.86 5.56 31.43
C LEU A 326 -8.20 6.13 32.80
N ARG A 327 -9.27 5.61 33.39
CA ARG A 327 -9.74 6.05 34.71
C ARG A 327 -9.92 4.88 35.63
N GLN A 328 -9.28 4.98 36.79
CA GLN A 328 -9.47 3.98 37.81
C GLN A 328 -10.75 4.24 38.62
N SER A 329 -11.63 3.24 38.65
CA SER A 329 -12.90 3.24 39.36
C SER A 329 -13.01 2.02 40.27
N GLY A 330 -12.66 2.17 41.55
CA GLY A 330 -12.60 1.05 42.49
C GLY A 330 -11.52 0.02 42.12
N ASP A 331 -11.93 -1.22 41.90
CA ASP A 331 -11.13 -2.35 41.42
C ASP A 331 -11.18 -2.51 39.89
N ARG A 332 -11.70 -1.51 39.16
CA ARG A 332 -11.83 -1.55 37.70
C ARG A 332 -11.06 -0.43 37.03
N LEU A 333 -10.46 -0.74 35.89
CA LEU A 333 -9.86 0.23 35.00
C LEU A 333 -10.86 0.48 33.87
N GLU A 334 -11.47 1.65 33.87
CA GLU A 334 -12.34 2.11 32.79
C GLU A 334 -11.46 2.69 31.68
N ARG A 335 -11.69 2.26 30.46
CA ARG A 335 -10.95 2.67 29.26
C ARG A 335 -11.90 3.27 28.26
N VAL A 336 -11.59 4.49 27.81
CA VAL A 336 -12.27 5.15 26.71
C VAL A 336 -11.26 5.34 25.60
N SER A 337 -11.47 4.61 24.51
CA SER A 337 -10.65 4.66 23.30
C SER A 337 -11.41 5.44 22.23
N THR A 338 -10.91 6.60 21.85
CA THR A 338 -11.47 7.44 20.79
C THR A 338 -10.52 7.40 19.60
N LEU A 339 -11.00 6.85 18.49
CA LEU A 339 -10.29 6.74 17.23
C LEU A 339 -10.84 7.80 16.28
N ASP A 340 -10.06 8.83 15.97
CA ASP A 340 -10.37 9.79 14.91
C ASP A 340 -9.66 9.35 13.63
N ILE A 341 -10.45 9.04 12.61
CA ILE A 341 -9.99 8.39 11.37
C ILE A 341 -10.29 9.32 10.20
N ASP A 342 -9.33 9.48 9.28
CA ASP A 342 -9.48 10.23 8.04
C ASP A 342 -8.88 9.46 6.85
N GLY A 343 -9.36 9.71 5.63
CA GLY A 343 -8.84 9.09 4.40
C GLY A 343 -9.56 7.82 3.93
N ALA A 344 -8.85 6.89 3.29
CA ALA A 344 -9.47 5.74 2.60
C ALA A 344 -10.28 4.81 3.53
N VAL A 345 -9.89 4.65 4.80
CA VAL A 345 -10.63 3.83 5.77
C VAL A 345 -12.02 4.40 6.05
N THR A 346 -12.20 5.73 6.05
CA THR A 346 -13.53 6.34 6.26
C THR A 346 -14.46 6.04 5.10
N VAL A 347 -13.95 6.11 3.86
CA VAL A 347 -14.68 5.73 2.64
C VAL A 347 -15.15 4.28 2.73
N TRP A 348 -14.27 3.37 3.15
CA TRP A 348 -14.60 1.96 3.34
C TRP A 348 -15.66 1.73 4.42
N MET A 349 -15.58 2.44 5.54
CA MET A 349 -16.62 2.38 6.58
C MET A 349 -17.97 2.86 6.09
N ARG A 350 -17.98 4.02 5.42
CA ARG A 350 -19.17 4.67 4.89
C ARG A 350 -19.86 3.82 3.83
N TRP A 351 -19.09 3.32 2.86
CA TRP A 351 -19.59 2.39 1.86
C TRP A 351 -20.12 1.09 2.48
N GLY A 352 -19.43 0.59 3.49
CA GLY A 352 -19.80 -0.62 4.20
C GLY A 352 -21.14 -0.53 4.94
N LEU A 353 -21.39 0.61 5.58
CA LEU A 353 -22.66 0.94 6.24
C LEU A 353 -23.82 0.90 5.22
N ASP A 354 -23.65 1.61 4.09
CA ASP A 354 -24.61 1.64 2.98
C ASP A 354 -24.81 0.27 2.29
N ASN A 355 -23.87 -0.67 2.50
CA ASN A 355 -23.89 -2.01 1.91
C ASN A 355 -24.22 -3.13 2.90
N ILE A 356 -24.72 -2.81 4.10
CA ILE A 356 -25.15 -3.82 5.07
C ILE A 356 -26.24 -4.72 4.45
N GLY A 357 -26.01 -6.04 4.51
CA GLY A 357 -26.96 -7.00 3.93
C GLY A 357 -26.85 -7.19 2.42
N ASN A 358 -25.77 -6.71 1.81
CA ASN A 358 -25.45 -7.01 0.43
C ASN A 358 -24.92 -8.45 0.30
N ASP A 359 -25.71 -9.33 -0.31
CA ASP A 359 -25.35 -10.74 -0.49
C ASP A 359 -24.34 -10.98 -1.63
N THR A 360 -23.99 -9.93 -2.38
CA THR A 360 -23.05 -10.00 -3.52
C THR A 360 -21.62 -9.62 -3.16
N LEU A 361 -21.37 -9.26 -1.90
CA LEU A 361 -20.03 -8.95 -1.40
C LEU A 361 -19.07 -10.12 -1.57
N ASP A 362 -17.78 -9.80 -1.78
CA ASP A 362 -16.75 -10.83 -1.84
C ASP A 362 -16.71 -11.65 -0.54
N SER A 363 -16.42 -12.94 -0.66
CA SER A 363 -16.25 -13.85 0.48
C SER A 363 -15.27 -13.36 1.54
N THR A 364 -14.28 -12.53 1.17
CA THR A 364 -13.28 -11.96 2.08
C THR A 364 -13.70 -10.62 2.68
N SER A 365 -14.82 -10.05 2.24
CA SER A 365 -15.36 -8.80 2.79
C SER A 365 -15.75 -8.97 4.25
N TRP A 366 -15.32 -8.03 5.09
CA TRP A 366 -15.69 -8.02 6.51
C TRP A 366 -17.18 -7.69 6.71
N TRP A 367 -17.76 -6.85 5.86
CA TRP A 367 -19.17 -6.43 5.95
C TRP A 367 -20.18 -7.59 5.85
N ARG A 368 -19.75 -8.75 5.33
CA ARG A 368 -20.57 -9.97 5.33
C ARG A 368 -20.92 -10.48 6.72
N GLU A 369 -20.10 -10.19 7.73
CA GLU A 369 -20.36 -10.57 9.14
C GLU A 369 -21.63 -9.92 9.69
N ILE A 370 -22.04 -8.77 9.12
CA ILE A 370 -23.20 -7.99 9.57
C ILE A 370 -24.43 -8.21 8.67
N SER A 371 -24.36 -9.13 7.70
CA SER A 371 -25.46 -9.40 6.73
C SER A 371 -26.84 -9.65 7.37
N SER A 372 -26.89 -10.23 8.57
CA SER A 372 -28.15 -10.44 9.32
C SER A 372 -28.84 -9.14 9.78
N GLY A 373 -28.08 -8.05 9.89
CA GLY A 373 -28.55 -6.71 10.26
C GLY A 373 -29.53 -6.10 9.27
N LYS A 374 -29.50 -6.54 8.01
CA LYS A 374 -30.43 -6.11 6.94
C LYS A 374 -31.89 -6.12 7.35
N SER A 375 -32.29 -7.12 8.13
CA SER A 375 -33.68 -7.29 8.57
C SER A 375 -34.20 -6.15 9.45
N SER A 376 -33.30 -5.29 9.95
CA SER A 376 -33.61 -4.10 10.75
C SER A 376 -33.60 -2.80 9.94
N LEU A 377 -33.27 -2.86 8.65
CA LEU A 377 -33.20 -1.73 7.73
C LEU A 377 -34.40 -1.72 6.77
N ILE A 378 -34.73 -0.54 6.24
CA ILE A 378 -35.76 -0.41 5.20
C ILE A 378 -35.07 -0.53 3.84
N ASP A 379 -35.61 -1.36 2.94
CA ASP A 379 -35.00 -1.61 1.62
C ASP A 379 -34.70 -0.36 0.77
N SER A 380 -35.35 0.78 1.06
CA SER A 380 -35.13 2.04 0.35
C SER A 380 -33.97 2.88 0.90
N GLU A 381 -33.44 2.52 2.07
CA GLU A 381 -32.33 3.19 2.78
C GLU A 381 -31.04 2.35 2.66
N ILE A 382 -31.00 1.37 1.76
CA ILE A 382 -29.85 0.49 1.56
C ILE A 382 -29.33 0.75 0.14
N GLN A 383 -28.02 0.95 0.00
CA GLN A 383 -27.36 1.21 -1.28
C GLN A 383 -27.93 2.46 -1.99
N ASP A 384 -28.33 3.46 -1.21
CA ASP A 384 -28.84 4.73 -1.73
C ASP A 384 -27.75 5.81 -1.81
N GLY A 385 -26.56 5.53 -1.25
CA GLY A 385 -25.39 6.40 -1.25
C GLY A 385 -25.33 7.36 -0.06
N GLU A 386 -26.34 7.35 0.82
CA GLU A 386 -26.38 8.17 2.03
C GLU A 386 -26.50 7.27 3.26
N ILE A 387 -25.67 7.55 4.27
CA ILE A 387 -25.65 6.73 5.47
C ILE A 387 -26.76 7.19 6.41
N SER A 388 -27.56 6.25 6.88
CA SER A 388 -28.63 6.48 7.82
C SER A 388 -28.22 6.16 9.26
N ASP A 389 -28.86 6.80 10.23
CA ASP A 389 -28.71 6.46 11.66
C ASP A 389 -29.05 4.98 11.94
N ALA A 390 -29.94 4.38 11.13
CA ALA A 390 -30.31 2.98 11.27
C ALA A 390 -29.16 2.03 10.93
N GLU A 391 -28.37 2.35 9.89
CA GLU A 391 -27.20 1.56 9.50
C GLU A 391 -26.08 1.66 10.53
N ILE A 392 -25.82 2.86 11.04
CA ILE A 392 -24.88 3.09 12.15
C ILE A 392 -25.30 2.24 13.35
N GLN A 393 -26.58 2.30 13.73
CA GLN A 393 -27.11 1.54 14.85
C GLN A 393 -26.99 0.01 14.64
N VAL A 394 -27.11 -0.49 13.41
CA VAL A 394 -26.90 -1.91 13.11
C VAL A 394 -25.45 -2.32 13.36
N LEU A 395 -24.48 -1.52 12.90
CA LEU A 395 -23.06 -1.76 13.16
C LEU A 395 -22.75 -1.69 14.66
N GLU A 396 -23.17 -0.64 15.36
CA GLU A 396 -22.97 -0.50 16.81
C GLU A 396 -23.54 -1.69 17.57
N ASN A 397 -24.78 -2.10 17.27
CA ASN A 397 -25.41 -3.26 17.88
C ASN A 397 -24.62 -4.56 17.63
N HIS A 398 -24.07 -4.73 16.43
CA HIS A 398 -23.21 -5.87 16.11
C HIS A 398 -21.93 -5.86 16.96
N LEU A 399 -21.26 -4.71 17.06
CA LEU A 399 -20.01 -4.55 17.80
C LEU A 399 -20.19 -4.75 19.31
N ILE A 400 -21.28 -4.24 19.91
CA ILE A 400 -21.56 -4.40 21.35
C ILE A 400 -22.12 -5.79 21.71
N SER A 401 -22.64 -6.54 20.73
CA SER A 401 -23.26 -7.85 20.99
C SER A 401 -22.28 -8.89 21.53
N SER A 402 -20.99 -8.75 21.22
CA SER A 402 -19.92 -9.62 21.71
C SER A 402 -18.57 -8.89 21.66
N PRO A 403 -17.75 -8.97 22.72
CA PRO A 403 -16.36 -8.49 22.70
C PRO A 403 -15.54 -9.06 21.53
N GLN A 404 -15.87 -10.27 21.06
CA GLN A 404 -15.18 -10.89 19.93
C GLN A 404 -15.51 -10.21 18.60
N HIS A 405 -16.73 -9.71 18.41
CA HIS A 405 -17.09 -9.00 17.18
C HIS A 405 -16.36 -7.66 17.10
N LEU A 406 -16.29 -6.94 18.23
CA LEU A 406 -15.50 -5.71 18.29
C LEU A 406 -14.02 -5.96 18.06
N ALA A 407 -13.45 -7.00 18.67
CA ALA A 407 -12.05 -7.37 18.45
C ALA A 407 -11.78 -7.74 16.99
N ASP A 408 -12.66 -8.51 16.36
CA ASP A 408 -12.56 -8.87 14.95
C ASP A 408 -12.63 -7.64 14.03
N PHE A 409 -13.50 -6.67 14.33
CA PHE A 409 -13.58 -5.40 13.61
C PHE A 409 -12.27 -4.61 13.72
N LEU A 410 -11.70 -4.48 14.92
CA LEU A 410 -10.43 -3.79 15.13
C LEU A 410 -9.30 -4.53 14.40
N ASP A 411 -9.20 -5.84 14.58
CA ASP A 411 -8.09 -6.67 14.09
C ASP A 411 -8.11 -6.89 12.57
N ARG A 412 -9.27 -7.20 11.98
CA ARG A 412 -9.40 -7.50 10.54
C ARG A 412 -9.96 -6.34 9.73
N GLY A 413 -10.86 -5.56 10.32
CA GLY A 413 -11.48 -4.40 9.66
C GLY A 413 -10.50 -3.24 9.58
N LEU A 414 -10.03 -2.78 10.72
CA LEU A 414 -9.16 -1.60 10.85
C LEU A 414 -7.66 -1.93 10.93
N ALA A 415 -7.33 -3.21 11.09
CA ALA A 415 -5.95 -3.68 11.28
C ALA A 415 -5.22 -2.99 12.44
N LEU A 416 -5.97 -2.81 13.53
CA LEU A 416 -5.53 -2.35 14.84
C LEU A 416 -5.51 -3.53 15.81
N ASP A 417 -4.54 -3.57 16.72
CA ASP A 417 -4.49 -4.60 17.75
C ASP A 417 -5.63 -4.38 18.75
N SER A 418 -6.59 -5.31 18.72
CA SER A 418 -7.77 -5.25 19.58
C SER A 418 -7.41 -5.27 21.07
N THR A 419 -6.35 -5.97 21.48
CA THR A 419 -5.92 -6.02 22.88
C THR A 419 -5.34 -4.68 23.30
N ALA A 420 -4.53 -4.06 22.44
CA ALA A 420 -3.99 -2.73 22.70
C ALA A 420 -5.09 -1.67 22.80
N VAL A 421 -6.11 -1.71 21.93
CA VAL A 421 -7.21 -0.74 21.91
C VAL A 421 -8.22 -0.97 23.05
N LEU A 422 -8.54 -2.23 23.38
CA LEU A 422 -9.52 -2.58 24.40
C LEU A 422 -8.93 -2.68 25.81
N GLY A 423 -7.60 -2.76 25.92
CA GLY A 423 -6.84 -2.86 27.17
C GLY A 423 -6.75 -4.26 27.76
N ALA A 424 -7.42 -5.26 27.16
CA ALA A 424 -7.33 -6.66 27.53
C ALA A 424 -7.88 -7.54 26.40
N THR A 425 -7.72 -8.87 26.54
CA THR A 425 -8.30 -9.80 25.57
C THR A 425 -9.83 -9.76 25.65
N PRO A 426 -10.55 -10.12 24.57
CA PRO A 426 -12.03 -10.10 24.55
C PRO A 426 -12.69 -10.94 25.65
N PHE A 427 -11.98 -11.91 26.21
CA PHE A 427 -12.46 -12.76 27.31
C PHE A 427 -12.33 -12.13 28.68
N ASP A 428 -11.42 -11.16 28.82
CA ASP A 428 -11.08 -10.51 30.09
C ASP A 428 -11.79 -9.14 30.26
N ILE A 429 -12.54 -8.70 29.24
CA ILE A 429 -13.36 -7.49 29.33
C ILE A 429 -14.56 -7.79 30.23
N GLU A 430 -14.77 -6.90 31.20
CA GLU A 430 -15.91 -6.97 32.11
C GLU A 430 -16.91 -5.84 31.89
N GLY A 431 -18.19 -6.17 32.01
CA GLY A 431 -19.28 -5.21 31.90
C GLY A 431 -19.81 -5.06 30.48
N ALA A 432 -20.68 -4.07 30.29
CA ALA A 432 -21.20 -3.74 28.97
C ALA A 432 -20.12 -2.95 28.21
N ILE A 433 -19.86 -3.38 26.98
CA ILE A 433 -19.11 -2.59 26.01
C ILE A 433 -20.08 -1.55 25.43
N ASP A 434 -19.59 -0.33 25.26
CA ASP A 434 -20.31 0.75 24.58
C ASP A 434 -19.48 1.18 23.37
N VAL A 435 -20.13 1.30 22.22
CA VAL A 435 -19.50 1.76 20.96
C VAL A 435 -20.41 2.83 20.38
N ASP A 436 -19.82 3.97 20.04
CA ASP A 436 -20.48 5.13 19.45
C ASP A 436 -19.70 5.52 18.18
N ILE A 437 -20.39 5.58 17.04
CA ILE A 437 -19.80 5.94 15.75
C ILE A 437 -20.39 7.26 15.29
N ASP A 438 -19.54 8.26 15.15
CA ASP A 438 -19.90 9.61 14.75
C ASP A 438 -19.28 9.95 13.39
N LEU A 439 -20.14 10.11 12.39
CA LEU A 439 -19.75 10.47 11.02
C LEU A 439 -19.44 11.97 10.83
N LYS A 440 -19.45 12.74 11.93
CA LYS A 440 -19.20 14.18 11.95
C LYS A 440 -20.16 14.94 11.03
N ASP A 441 -19.61 15.70 10.08
CA ASP A 441 -20.38 16.64 9.27
C ASP A 441 -20.85 16.04 7.93
N SER A 442 -20.71 14.72 7.73
CA SER A 442 -21.02 14.07 6.47
C SER A 442 -21.70 12.72 6.66
N TYR A 443 -22.78 12.47 5.91
CA TYR A 443 -23.40 11.16 5.75
C TYR A 443 -23.22 10.59 4.33
N GLU A 444 -22.55 11.33 3.45
CA GLU A 444 -22.20 10.89 2.10
C GLU A 444 -20.99 9.93 2.14
N ILE A 445 -20.88 9.06 1.13
CA ILE A 445 -19.69 8.21 0.95
C ILE A 445 -18.53 9.06 0.40
N LYS A 446 -17.72 9.60 1.32
CA LYS A 446 -16.49 10.36 1.03
C LYS A 446 -15.43 10.17 2.10
N SER A 447 -14.22 10.68 1.85
CA SER A 447 -13.07 10.52 2.74
C SER A 447 -13.13 11.34 4.03
N SER A 448 -14.19 12.12 4.27
CA SER A 448 -14.31 13.00 5.45
C SER A 448 -14.11 12.25 6.78
N PRO A 449 -13.50 12.91 7.79
CA PRO A 449 -13.22 12.30 9.08
C PRO A 449 -14.45 11.68 9.74
N LEU A 450 -14.22 10.60 10.48
CA LEU A 450 -15.20 10.00 11.39
C LEU A 450 -14.54 9.66 12.72
N GLN A 451 -15.35 9.45 13.75
CA GLN A 451 -14.90 9.07 15.08
C GLN A 451 -15.55 7.77 15.52
N ILE A 452 -14.75 6.89 16.12
CA ILE A 452 -15.24 5.69 16.82
C ILE A 452 -14.84 5.81 18.28
N ARG A 453 -15.82 5.84 19.17
CA ARG A 453 -15.61 5.91 20.61
C ARG A 453 -16.01 4.59 21.25
N ILE A 454 -15.05 3.93 21.87
CA ILE A 454 -15.21 2.61 22.50
C ILE A 454 -15.01 2.78 24.00
N GLN A 455 -15.92 2.24 24.80
CA GLN A 455 -15.78 2.14 26.25
C GLN A 455 -15.69 0.67 26.66
N SER A 456 -14.63 0.33 27.39
CA SER A 456 -14.42 -0.98 27.99
C SER A 456 -14.01 -0.84 29.46
N ALA A 457 -14.11 -1.93 30.21
CA ALA A 457 -13.59 -1.99 31.57
C ALA A 457 -12.93 -3.34 31.84
N THR A 458 -11.87 -3.33 32.63
CA THR A 458 -11.14 -4.54 33.04
C THR A 458 -10.94 -4.55 34.56
N ILE A 459 -10.73 -5.72 35.15
CA ILE A 459 -10.37 -5.81 36.56
C ILE A 459 -8.91 -5.38 36.73
N LEU A 460 -8.67 -4.50 37.69
CA LEU A 460 -7.33 -4.20 38.18
C LEU A 460 -6.87 -5.32 39.11
N ASP A 461 -5.98 -6.17 38.60
CA ASP A 461 -5.17 -7.04 39.44
C ASP A 461 -3.99 -6.28 40.04
N ALA A 462 -3.56 -6.69 41.24
CA ALA A 462 -2.39 -6.11 41.88
C ALA A 462 -1.12 -6.45 41.08
N GLY A 463 -0.52 -5.45 40.43
CA GLY A 463 0.67 -5.67 39.63
C GLY A 463 0.96 -4.56 38.61
N GLU A 464 1.53 -4.98 37.50
CA GLU A 464 1.83 -4.13 36.34
C GLU A 464 0.63 -4.06 35.41
N ILE A 465 0.40 -2.88 34.83
CA ILE A 465 -0.70 -2.62 33.91
C ILE A 465 -0.11 -2.01 32.66
N THR A 466 -0.42 -2.60 31.50
CA THR A 466 -0.09 -2.02 30.21
C THR A 466 -1.09 -0.92 29.88
N MET A 467 -0.61 0.33 29.83
CA MET A 467 -1.43 1.47 29.43
C MET A 467 -1.69 1.46 27.92
N ILE A 468 -0.61 1.33 27.15
CA ILE A 468 -0.61 1.27 25.70
C ILE A 468 0.60 0.46 25.23
N GLU A 469 0.45 -0.23 24.12
CA GLU A 469 1.50 -0.92 23.37
C GLU A 469 1.31 -0.64 21.88
N SER A 470 2.16 -1.20 21.01
CA SER A 470 2.00 -1.07 19.57
C SER A 470 0.59 -1.51 19.16
N PHE A 471 -0.21 -0.58 18.66
CA PHE A 471 -1.62 -0.79 18.37
C PHE A 471 -1.91 -0.88 16.87
N VAL A 472 -0.94 -0.55 16.01
CA VAL A 472 -1.03 -0.81 14.57
C VAL A 472 -0.43 -2.19 14.29
N ARG A 473 -1.20 -3.05 13.61
CA ARG A 473 -0.73 -4.39 13.24
C ARG A 473 0.18 -4.29 12.01
N SER A 474 1.15 -5.21 11.90
CA SER A 474 1.90 -5.38 10.65
C SER A 474 0.94 -5.79 9.54
N GLN A 475 0.90 -5.02 8.46
CA GLN A 475 0.01 -5.24 7.32
C GLN A 475 0.82 -5.57 6.07
N SER A 476 0.32 -6.43 5.20
CA SER A 476 0.91 -6.64 3.87
C SER A 476 0.67 -5.47 2.92
N LYS A 477 -0.35 -4.65 3.21
CA LYS A 477 -0.65 -3.40 2.53
C LYS A 477 -0.96 -2.31 3.56
N THR A 478 -0.33 -1.15 3.44
CA THR A 478 -0.42 -0.07 4.43
C THR A 478 -1.79 0.63 4.39
N TYR A 479 -2.53 0.57 5.49
CA TYR A 479 -3.78 1.32 5.69
C TYR A 479 -3.49 2.71 6.26
N TRP A 480 -2.61 2.75 7.25
CA TRP A 480 -2.28 3.93 8.05
C TRP A 480 -0.96 4.53 7.57
N THR A 481 -1.00 5.77 7.10
CA THR A 481 0.19 6.54 6.66
C THR A 481 0.59 7.62 7.64
N GLY A 482 -0.26 7.94 8.60
CA GLY A 482 0.03 8.83 9.72
C GLY A 482 -0.70 8.33 10.96
N VAL A 483 0.01 8.22 12.08
CA VAL A 483 -0.52 7.68 13.32
C VAL A 483 -0.07 8.57 14.48
N SER A 484 -1.02 9.01 15.30
CA SER A 484 -0.75 9.75 16.52
C SER A 484 -1.49 9.15 17.72
N LEU A 485 -0.98 9.43 18.92
CA LEU A 485 -1.52 8.96 20.19
C LEU A 485 -1.45 10.08 21.23
N ASP A 486 -2.57 10.38 21.91
CA ASP A 486 -2.61 11.10 23.19
C ASP A 486 -3.27 10.16 24.21
N ALA A 487 -2.51 9.74 25.21
CA ALA A 487 -3.00 8.79 26.21
C ALA A 487 -2.83 9.33 27.63
N ARG A 488 -3.88 9.19 28.44
CA ARG A 488 -3.98 9.73 29.80
C ARG A 488 -4.45 8.66 30.75
N LEU A 489 -3.78 8.55 31.90
CA LEU A 489 -4.20 7.71 33.01
C LEU A 489 -4.38 8.56 34.25
N SER A 490 -5.54 8.44 34.90
CA SER A 490 -5.84 9.09 36.18
C SER A 490 -6.22 8.06 37.25
N THR A 491 -5.51 8.07 38.38
CA THR A 491 -5.82 7.21 39.54
C THR A 491 -6.77 7.88 40.53
N ASN A 492 -7.40 7.04 41.35
CA ASN A 492 -8.18 7.50 42.50
C ASN A 492 -7.28 7.85 43.71
N PRO A 493 -7.78 8.57 44.72
CA PRO A 493 -7.01 8.99 45.89
C PRO A 493 -6.37 7.89 46.75
N THR A 494 -6.82 6.65 46.60
CA THR A 494 -6.48 5.52 47.47
C THR A 494 -5.48 4.55 46.87
N GLN A 495 -5.19 4.70 45.58
CA GLN A 495 -4.25 3.87 44.85
C GLN A 495 -3.19 4.73 44.18
N GLY A 496 -1.94 4.26 44.22
CA GLY A 496 -0.80 5.00 43.70
C GLY A 496 0.01 4.19 42.70
N ILE A 497 0.60 4.90 41.75
CA ILE A 497 1.53 4.44 40.73
C ILE A 497 2.92 4.39 41.34
N SER A 498 3.47 3.17 41.45
CA SER A 498 4.81 2.97 42.01
C SER A 498 5.93 3.34 41.03
N GLY A 499 5.66 3.33 39.73
CA GLY A 499 6.60 3.65 38.66
C GLY A 499 5.92 3.58 37.30
N VAL A 500 6.47 4.31 36.33
CA VAL A 500 6.06 4.29 34.92
C VAL A 500 7.29 3.91 34.11
N TYR A 501 7.13 2.96 33.19
CA TYR A 501 8.17 2.51 32.28
C TYR A 501 7.66 2.66 30.86
N GLY A 502 8.49 3.17 29.97
CA GLY A 502 8.19 3.33 28.55
C GLY A 502 9.45 3.14 27.73
N ASP A 503 9.30 2.52 26.57
CA ASP A 503 10.34 2.36 25.56
C ASP A 503 9.84 2.97 24.26
N GLY A 504 10.66 3.76 23.57
CA GLY A 504 10.31 4.41 22.31
C GLY A 504 9.19 5.48 22.35
N ILE A 505 8.73 5.92 23.53
CA ILE A 505 7.61 6.88 23.67
C ILE A 505 7.91 7.95 24.72
N GLU A 506 7.50 9.19 24.46
CA GLU A 506 7.57 10.29 25.43
C GLU A 506 6.43 10.23 26.45
N TYR A 507 6.76 10.36 27.74
CA TYR A 507 5.76 10.37 28.80
C TYR A 507 6.08 11.39 29.89
N SER A 508 5.03 11.85 30.57
CA SER A 508 5.12 12.67 31.77
C SER A 508 4.29 12.08 32.90
N TYR A 509 4.81 12.23 34.12
CA TYR A 509 4.18 11.74 35.34
C TYR A 509 4.04 12.86 36.35
N LEU A 510 2.81 13.12 36.79
CA LEU A 510 2.51 14.20 37.73
C LEU A 510 1.51 13.75 38.81
N ARG A 511 1.86 14.02 40.07
CA ARG A 511 0.90 13.93 41.18
C ARG A 511 0.24 15.28 41.41
N PHE A 512 -1.09 15.34 41.30
CA PHE A 512 -1.88 16.53 41.63
C PHE A 512 -2.80 16.24 42.83
N GLY A 513 -2.41 16.75 44.00
CA GLY A 513 -3.11 16.47 45.26
C GLY A 513 -2.96 15.00 45.67
N ILE A 514 -4.06 14.25 45.65
CA ILE A 514 -4.15 12.83 46.03
C ILE A 514 -4.28 11.89 44.82
N SER A 515 -4.45 12.43 43.60
CA SER A 515 -4.55 11.65 42.35
C SER A 515 -3.22 11.74 41.57
N GLU A 516 -2.88 10.65 40.90
CA GLU A 516 -1.70 10.54 40.05
C GLU A 516 -2.13 10.46 38.58
N ASN A 517 -1.40 11.21 37.74
CA ASN A 517 -1.68 11.33 36.33
C ASN A 517 -0.44 10.92 35.52
N VAL A 518 -0.65 10.09 34.51
CA VAL A 518 0.34 9.78 33.47
C VAL A 518 -0.20 10.32 32.15
N HIS A 519 0.65 10.99 31.39
CA HIS A 519 0.35 11.42 30.03
C HIS A 519 1.43 10.85 29.11
N VAL A 520 1.01 10.28 27.99
CA VAL A 520 1.86 9.69 26.96
C VAL A 520 1.45 10.29 25.63
N SER A 521 2.42 10.70 24.82
CA SER A 521 2.15 11.24 23.47
C SER A 521 3.11 10.63 22.44
N PHE A 522 2.59 10.36 21.25
CA PHE A 522 3.36 9.89 20.10
C PHE A 522 2.80 10.52 18.83
N ASP A 523 3.69 10.86 17.90
CA ASP A 523 3.35 11.45 16.61
C ASP A 523 4.34 10.92 15.57
N GLU A 524 3.84 10.27 14.52
CA GLU A 524 4.63 9.64 13.46
C GLU A 524 4.86 10.56 12.24
N ASP A 525 4.49 11.84 12.31
CA ASP A 525 4.68 12.80 11.20
C ASP A 525 6.16 13.08 10.82
N ASP A 526 7.15 12.51 11.53
CA ASP A 526 8.60 12.81 11.40
C ASP A 526 9.44 11.75 10.63
N ILE A 527 8.85 10.76 9.94
CA ILE A 527 9.62 9.78 9.14
C ILE A 527 9.67 10.20 7.67
N ASN A 528 10.46 11.23 7.37
CA ASN A 528 10.99 11.52 6.03
C ASN A 528 12.29 12.35 6.13
N ASP A 529 13.28 11.84 6.88
CA ASP A 529 14.68 12.29 6.82
C ASP A 529 15.62 11.14 6.43
#